data_AF-A0A1S7DUK6-F1
#
_entry.id   AF-A0A1S7DUK6-F1
#
_cell.length_a   1.000
_cell.length_b   1.000
_cell.length_c   1.000
_cell.angle_alpha   90.00
_cell.angle_beta   90.00
_cell.angle_gamma   90.00
#
_symmetry.space_group_name_H-M   'P 1'
#
loop_
_entity.id
_entity.type
_entity.pdbx_description
1 polymer ?
#
loop_
_entity_poly.entity_id
_entity_poly.type
_entity_poly.pdbx_seq_one_letter_code
_entity_poly.pdbx_strand_id
1 'polypeptide(L)'
;MKLFLSIVFVIYSTSKFQSQTIVNDNKEVNIIFPFEYVKYSIGTYYLFTIKNNSNFNYFIDTSVNSFWGRALILKNGKYLPQKSYYSSSYPAEREYSECEKDFQIIMKGETKNVLLPIFQYNGTYDFDSNNNYKVVISNQKFSRAISSEMGCKKYIEQMENKGYKILEGNINLSLKIVE
;
A
#
# COMPACT_ATOMS: atom_id res chain seq x y z
N MET A 1 -0.27 53.18 -41.80
CA MET A 1 -0.86 51.88 -41.45
C MET A 1 0.25 50.85 -41.31
N LYS A 2 0.75 50.59 -40.09
CA LYS A 2 1.74 49.54 -39.82
C LYS A 2 1.18 48.66 -38.71
N LEU A 3 0.86 47.43 -39.09
CA LEU A 3 0.35 46.36 -38.22
C LEU A 3 1.47 45.97 -37.24
N PHE A 4 1.28 46.18 -35.95
CA PHE A 4 2.14 45.58 -34.93
C PHE A 4 1.59 44.19 -34.60
N LEU A 5 2.34 43.16 -34.97
CA LEU A 5 2.05 41.76 -34.66
C LEU A 5 2.38 41.51 -33.18
N SER A 6 1.37 41.28 -32.35
CA SER A 6 1.53 40.83 -30.97
C SER A 6 1.95 39.35 -30.96
N ILE A 7 3.18 39.06 -30.54
CA ILE A 7 3.63 37.69 -30.28
C ILE A 7 3.44 37.43 -28.79
N VAL A 8 2.38 36.69 -28.44
CA VAL A 8 2.18 36.15 -27.09
C VAL A 8 2.88 34.80 -27.03
N PHE A 9 4.01 34.73 -26.32
CA PHE A 9 4.69 33.48 -25.99
C PHE A 9 3.94 32.81 -24.82
N VAL A 10 3.06 31.85 -25.12
CA VAL A 10 2.47 30.99 -24.09
C VAL A 10 3.47 29.87 -23.79
N ILE A 11 4.21 30.01 -22.70
CA ILE A 11 5.06 28.94 -22.17
C ILE A 11 4.13 27.88 -21.56
N TYR A 12 3.83 26.85 -22.34
CA TYR A 12 3.23 25.62 -21.81
C TYR A 12 4.29 24.89 -20.97
N SER A 13 4.39 25.23 -19.69
CA SER A 13 5.08 24.37 -18.73
C SER A 13 4.26 23.09 -18.58
N THR A 14 4.70 22.00 -19.21
CA THR A 14 4.15 20.66 -19.00
C THR A 14 4.62 20.18 -17.62
N SER A 15 3.97 20.68 -16.57
CA SER A 15 4.03 20.06 -15.25
C SER A 15 3.49 18.63 -15.41
N LYS A 16 4.40 17.64 -15.49
CA LYS A 16 4.05 16.22 -15.43
C LYS A 16 3.30 16.01 -14.13
N PHE A 17 1.98 15.88 -14.21
CA PHE A 17 1.17 15.44 -13.08
C PHE A 17 1.62 14.03 -12.74
N GLN A 18 2.35 13.87 -11.63
CA GLN A 18 2.65 12.58 -11.06
C GLN A 18 1.31 11.93 -10.70
N SER A 19 0.90 10.93 -11.47
CA SER A 19 -0.41 10.30 -11.29
C SER A 19 -0.39 9.46 -10.02
N GLN A 20 -0.88 10.02 -8.92
CA GLN A 20 -1.15 9.27 -7.70
C GLN A 20 -2.21 8.21 -7.98
N THR A 21 -1.95 6.96 -7.61
CA THR A 21 -2.86 5.84 -7.90
C THR A 21 -3.55 5.38 -6.62
N ILE A 22 -4.88 5.34 -6.63
CA ILE A 22 -5.66 4.64 -5.60
C ILE A 22 -5.43 3.14 -5.82
N VAL A 23 -4.90 2.46 -4.81
CA VAL A 23 -4.45 1.07 -4.95
C VAL A 23 -5.40 0.06 -4.32
N ASN A 24 -6.42 0.52 -3.58
CA ASN A 24 -7.36 -0.36 -2.89
C ASN A 24 -8.78 -0.29 -3.48
N ASP A 25 -9.60 -1.27 -3.14
CA ASP A 25 -11.00 -1.41 -3.57
C ASP A 25 -12.04 -0.90 -2.56
N ASN A 26 -11.60 -0.36 -1.42
CA ASN A 26 -12.51 0.20 -0.41
C ASN A 26 -13.15 1.50 -0.93
N LYS A 27 -14.47 1.65 -0.74
CA LYS A 27 -15.24 2.79 -1.28
C LYS A 27 -15.19 4.04 -0.39
N GLU A 28 -14.87 3.87 0.89
CA GLU A 28 -14.94 4.92 1.90
C GLU A 28 -13.56 5.51 2.21
N VAL A 29 -12.51 4.69 2.13
CA VAL A 29 -11.13 5.06 2.43
C VAL A 29 -10.23 4.73 1.25
N ASN A 30 -9.55 5.75 0.72
CA ASN A 30 -8.58 5.58 -0.36
C ASN A 30 -7.19 5.38 0.24
N ILE A 31 -6.49 4.34 -0.20
CA ILE A 31 -5.07 4.13 0.01
C ILE A 31 -4.39 4.49 -1.31
N ILE A 32 -3.50 5.47 -1.25
CA ILE A 32 -2.89 6.09 -2.42
C ILE A 32 -1.39 5.86 -2.37
N PHE A 33 -0.85 5.26 -3.44
CA PHE A 33 0.59 5.15 -3.61
C PHE A 33 1.10 6.38 -4.37
N PRO A 34 2.06 7.13 -3.82
CA PRO A 34 2.46 8.41 -4.40
C PRO A 34 3.51 8.29 -5.51
N PHE A 35 4.13 7.11 -5.71
CA PHE A 35 5.25 6.93 -6.65
C PHE A 35 4.86 6.13 -7.90
N GLU A 36 5.51 6.41 -9.03
CA GLU A 36 5.32 5.65 -10.28
C GLU A 36 6.19 4.38 -10.34
N TYR A 37 7.14 4.26 -9.42
CA TYR A 37 8.10 3.18 -9.33
C TYR A 37 8.35 2.79 -7.87
N VAL A 38 8.96 1.63 -7.69
CA VAL A 38 9.40 1.12 -6.40
C VAL A 38 10.88 0.73 -6.50
N LYS A 39 11.64 0.94 -5.42
CA LYS A 39 12.98 0.38 -5.30
C LYS A 39 12.87 -1.01 -4.69
N TYR A 40 13.42 -2.03 -5.31
CA TYR A 40 13.34 -3.36 -4.70
C TYR A 40 14.11 -3.40 -3.37
N SER A 41 13.46 -3.88 -2.32
CA SER A 41 14.08 -4.08 -1.00
C SER A 41 13.25 -5.05 -0.16
N ILE A 42 13.93 -5.95 0.55
CA ILE A 42 13.29 -6.98 1.39
C ILE A 42 12.76 -6.31 2.67
N GLY A 43 11.48 -6.50 2.98
CA GLY A 43 10.89 -6.05 4.24
C GLY A 43 10.63 -4.54 4.36
N THR A 44 10.43 -3.84 3.24
CA THR A 44 10.32 -2.38 3.26
C THR A 44 8.88 -1.89 3.45
N TYR A 45 8.75 -0.94 4.36
CA TYR A 45 7.57 -0.11 4.52
C TYR A 45 7.60 1.04 3.52
N TYR A 46 6.50 1.24 2.82
CA TYR A 46 6.34 2.35 1.90
C TYR A 46 5.37 3.38 2.45
N LEU A 47 5.64 4.64 2.18
CA LEU A 47 4.73 5.73 2.53
C LEU A 47 3.57 5.73 1.56
N PHE A 48 2.37 5.54 2.08
CA PHE A 48 1.10 5.72 1.38
C PHE A 48 0.35 6.90 1.98
N THR A 49 -0.46 7.57 1.18
CA THR A 49 -1.45 8.51 1.70
C THR A 49 -2.76 7.77 1.89
N ILE A 50 -3.28 7.78 3.11
CA ILE A 50 -4.61 7.28 3.43
C ILE A 50 -5.55 8.48 3.55
N LYS A 51 -6.61 8.48 2.76
CA LYS A 51 -7.67 9.50 2.77
C LYS A 51 -9.00 8.87 3.16
N ASN A 52 -9.49 9.21 4.35
CA ASN A 52 -10.80 8.78 4.81
C ASN A 52 -11.87 9.78 4.38
N ASN A 53 -12.71 9.39 3.43
CA ASN A 53 -13.79 10.22 2.91
C ASN A 53 -15.13 9.94 3.62
N SER A 54 -15.12 9.15 4.69
CA SER A 54 -16.30 8.70 5.42
C SER A 54 -16.49 9.46 6.73
N ASN A 55 -17.65 9.25 7.36
CA ASN A 55 -17.98 9.82 8.66
C ASN A 55 -17.58 8.94 9.86
N PHE A 56 -16.87 7.83 9.61
CA PHE A 56 -16.38 6.91 10.64
C PHE A 56 -14.88 7.13 10.91
N ASN A 57 -14.44 6.85 12.14
CA ASN A 57 -13.02 6.70 12.42
C ASN A 57 -12.60 5.27 12.10
N TYR A 58 -11.48 5.11 11.40
CA TYR A 58 -10.90 3.80 11.11
C TYR A 58 -9.61 3.58 11.87
N PHE A 59 -9.19 2.32 11.88
CA PHE A 59 -7.84 1.92 12.21
C PHE A 59 -7.40 0.82 11.23
N ILE A 60 -6.14 0.84 10.83
CA ILE A 60 -5.56 -0.13 9.90
C ILE A 60 -4.38 -0.83 10.55
N ASP A 61 -4.27 -2.14 10.35
CA ASP A 61 -3.13 -2.94 10.78
C ASP A 61 -1.94 -2.68 9.85
N THR A 62 -0.84 -2.22 10.42
CA THR A 62 0.41 -1.89 9.74
C THR A 62 1.54 -2.87 10.09
N SER A 63 1.24 -3.97 10.80
CA SER A 63 2.22 -5.02 11.06
C SER A 63 2.68 -5.70 9.77
N VAL A 64 3.87 -6.31 9.80
CA VAL A 64 4.46 -6.99 8.63
C VAL A 64 3.55 -8.08 8.05
N ASN A 65 2.63 -8.65 8.82
CA ASN A 65 1.74 -9.73 8.36
C ASN A 65 0.30 -9.26 8.06
N SER A 66 0.03 -7.95 8.10
CA SER A 66 -1.34 -7.43 7.99
C SER A 66 -1.94 -7.50 6.58
N PHE A 67 -1.09 -7.66 5.56
CA PHE A 67 -1.46 -7.75 4.16
C PHE A 67 -1.18 -9.17 3.62
N TRP A 68 -2.22 -10.01 3.58
CA TRP A 68 -2.14 -11.37 3.08
C TRP A 68 -2.12 -11.42 1.55
N GLY A 69 -1.02 -11.93 1.01
CA GLY A 69 -0.76 -11.95 -0.43
C GLY A 69 0.68 -11.53 -0.67
N ARG A 70 1.15 -11.68 -1.91
CA ARG A 70 2.56 -11.50 -2.23
C ARG A 70 2.74 -10.67 -3.48
N ALA A 71 3.82 -9.90 -3.48
CA ALA A 71 4.27 -9.16 -4.64
C ALA A 71 4.96 -10.12 -5.62
N LEU A 72 4.43 -10.20 -6.85
CA LEU A 72 5.00 -10.98 -7.94
C LEU A 72 5.93 -10.11 -8.77
N ILE A 73 7.03 -10.69 -9.26
CA ILE A 73 7.95 -10.01 -10.16
C ILE A 73 7.70 -10.47 -11.59
N LEU A 74 7.55 -9.51 -12.51
CA LEU A 74 7.56 -9.75 -13.95
C LEU A 74 8.90 -9.29 -14.52
N LYS A 75 9.57 -10.16 -15.28
CA LYS A 75 10.75 -9.86 -16.11
C LYS A 75 10.31 -9.83 -17.57
N ASN A 76 10.43 -8.69 -18.25
CA ASN A 76 10.00 -8.48 -19.63
C ASN A 76 8.55 -8.95 -19.89
N GLY A 77 7.67 -8.68 -18.92
CA GLY A 77 6.25 -9.08 -18.98
C GLY A 77 5.96 -10.55 -18.63
N LYS A 78 6.98 -11.37 -18.37
CA LYS A 78 6.81 -12.77 -17.96
C LYS A 78 7.05 -12.92 -16.46
N TYR A 79 6.27 -13.78 -15.81
CA TYR A 79 6.45 -14.09 -14.40
C TYR A 79 7.85 -14.67 -14.16
N LEU A 80 8.56 -14.12 -13.16
CA LEU A 80 9.85 -14.61 -12.70
C LEU A 80 9.58 -15.59 -11.54
N PRO A 81 9.71 -16.91 -11.76
CA PRO A 81 9.30 -17.92 -10.77
C PRO A 81 10.11 -17.86 -9.49
N GLN A 82 9.50 -18.36 -8.42
CA GLN A 82 10.01 -18.31 -7.05
C GLN A 82 10.34 -19.70 -6.51
N LYS A 83 11.22 -19.76 -5.49
CA LYS A 83 11.24 -20.84 -4.51
C LYS A 83 10.39 -20.40 -3.32
N SER A 84 9.21 -21.02 -3.12
CA SER A 84 8.36 -20.69 -1.98
C SER A 84 9.01 -21.15 -0.67
N TYR A 85 8.95 -20.29 0.35
CA TYR A 85 9.09 -20.70 1.74
C TYR A 85 7.74 -20.49 2.44
N TYR A 86 7.15 -21.57 2.93
CA TYR A 86 5.98 -21.53 3.80
C TYR A 86 6.45 -21.91 5.21
N SER A 87 6.24 -21.01 6.18
CA SER A 87 6.14 -21.39 7.59
C SER A 87 4.73 -21.08 8.06
N SER A 88 3.95 -22.11 8.33
CA SER A 88 2.60 -21.98 8.87
C SER A 88 2.65 -22.12 10.39
N SER A 89 2.77 -20.99 11.08
CA SER A 89 2.46 -20.92 12.51
C SER A 89 1.78 -19.59 12.76
N TYR A 90 0.54 -19.64 13.27
CA TYR A 90 -0.11 -18.45 13.80
C TYR A 90 0.50 -18.11 15.15
N PRO A 91 0.80 -16.83 15.43
CA PRO A 91 1.24 -16.42 16.75
C PRO A 91 0.13 -16.64 17.78
N ALA A 92 0.50 -16.74 19.06
CA ALA A 92 -0.47 -16.70 20.15
C ALA A 92 -1.18 -15.34 20.22
N GLU A 93 -2.28 -15.26 20.98
CA GLU A 93 -2.91 -13.95 21.30
C GLU A 93 -1.87 -13.06 21.99
N ARG A 94 -1.78 -11.82 21.51
CA ARG A 94 -0.82 -10.81 21.95
C ARG A 94 -1.44 -9.86 22.95
N GLU A 95 -0.60 -9.19 23.72
CA GLU A 95 -1.04 -8.18 24.67
C GLU A 95 -1.55 -6.93 23.96
N TYR A 96 -2.46 -6.19 24.63
CA TYR A 96 -3.06 -4.99 24.06
C TYR A 96 -2.02 -3.98 23.56
N SER A 97 -0.97 -3.75 24.36
CA SER A 97 0.09 -2.78 24.06
C SER A 97 1.02 -3.23 22.95
N GLU A 98 1.05 -4.52 22.63
CA GLU A 98 1.78 -5.06 21.47
C GLU A 98 0.98 -4.79 20.20
N CYS A 99 -0.33 -5.07 20.23
CA CYS A 99 -1.21 -4.79 19.11
C CYS A 99 -1.35 -3.28 18.86
N GLU A 100 -1.51 -2.46 19.89
CA GLU A 100 -1.70 -1.01 19.73
C GLU A 100 -0.61 -0.33 18.88
N LYS A 101 0.63 -0.80 18.97
CA LYS A 101 1.77 -0.28 18.19
C LYS A 101 1.70 -0.63 16.71
N ASP A 102 0.99 -1.70 16.37
CA ASP A 102 0.85 -2.19 15.00
C ASP A 102 -0.28 -1.52 14.24
N PHE A 103 -1.19 -0.80 14.91
CA PHE A 103 -2.31 -0.15 14.25
C PHE A 103 -2.12 1.36 14.10
N GLN A 104 -2.64 1.90 13.00
CA GLN A 104 -2.72 3.33 12.76
C GLN A 104 -4.17 3.78 12.74
N ILE A 105 -4.52 4.73 13.60
CA ILE A 105 -5.83 5.40 13.61
C ILE A 105 -5.91 6.40 12.45
N ILE A 106 -7.06 6.45 11.80
CA ILE A 106 -7.40 7.36 10.71
C ILE A 106 -8.76 7.98 11.05
N MET A 107 -8.77 9.24 11.47
CA MET A 107 -9.98 9.94 11.87
C MET A 107 -10.91 10.22 10.69
N LYS A 108 -12.19 10.43 10.96
CA LYS A 108 -13.18 10.85 9.97
C LYS A 108 -12.71 12.10 9.22
N GLY A 109 -12.78 12.08 7.88
CA GLY A 109 -12.31 13.19 7.03
C GLY A 109 -10.79 13.41 7.00
N GLU A 110 -10.00 12.61 7.71
CA GLU A 110 -8.54 12.78 7.78
C GLU A 110 -7.85 12.33 6.49
N THR A 111 -6.80 13.06 6.13
CA THR A 111 -5.77 12.59 5.18
C THR A 111 -4.44 12.52 5.92
N LYS A 112 -3.81 11.35 5.96
CA LYS A 112 -2.52 11.16 6.63
C LYS A 112 -1.62 10.23 5.85
N ASN A 113 -0.32 10.37 6.06
CA ASN A 113 0.66 9.46 5.50
C ASN A 113 0.92 8.31 6.48
N VAL A 114 0.95 7.09 5.96
CA VAL A 114 1.11 5.85 6.74
C VAL A 114 2.13 4.95 6.05
N LEU A 115 3.01 4.37 6.84
CA LEU A 115 3.95 3.34 6.39
C LEU A 115 3.23 1.99 6.33
N LEU A 116 3.14 1.39 5.14
CA LEU A 116 2.48 0.10 4.94
C LEU A 116 3.44 -0.96 4.36
N PRO A 117 3.44 -2.20 4.89
CA PRO A 117 4.27 -3.31 4.42
C PRO A 117 3.58 -4.09 3.28
N ILE A 118 3.21 -3.39 2.21
CA ILE A 118 2.47 -3.96 1.06
C ILE A 118 3.38 -4.81 0.16
N PHE A 119 4.63 -4.39 -0.06
CA PHE A 119 5.56 -5.04 -0.98
C PHE A 119 6.30 -6.22 -0.35
N GLN A 120 5.55 -7.27 0.00
CA GLN A 120 6.10 -8.49 0.57
C GLN A 120 6.56 -9.43 -0.54
N TYR A 121 7.85 -9.39 -0.84
CA TYR A 121 8.48 -10.25 -1.85
C TYR A 121 8.73 -11.67 -1.30
N ASN A 122 8.64 -12.67 -2.19
CA ASN A 122 8.80 -14.09 -1.85
C ASN A 122 10.25 -14.60 -1.94
N GLY A 123 11.23 -13.70 -2.03
CA GLY A 123 12.63 -14.06 -2.13
C GLY A 123 13.48 -12.90 -2.60
N THR A 124 14.76 -13.18 -2.72
CA THR A 124 15.76 -12.28 -3.30
C THR A 124 15.75 -12.40 -4.81
N TYR A 125 15.80 -11.27 -5.51
CA TYR A 125 15.86 -11.22 -6.97
C TYR A 125 17.07 -10.41 -7.41
N ASP A 126 17.81 -10.93 -8.38
CA ASP A 126 18.88 -10.20 -9.05
C ASP A 126 18.30 -9.51 -10.29
N PHE A 127 18.41 -8.18 -10.30
CA PHE A 127 17.97 -7.36 -11.40
C PHE A 127 19.13 -7.14 -12.37
N ASP A 128 18.84 -7.28 -13.66
CA ASP A 128 19.78 -6.98 -14.74
C ASP A 128 19.24 -5.76 -15.48
N SER A 129 20.03 -4.68 -15.50
CA SER A 129 19.73 -3.40 -16.14
C SER A 129 19.21 -3.49 -17.59
N ASN A 130 19.50 -4.57 -18.32
CA ASN A 130 19.01 -4.79 -19.69
C ASN A 130 17.56 -5.29 -19.76
N ASN A 131 16.93 -5.61 -18.63
CA ASN A 131 15.58 -6.13 -18.57
C ASN A 131 14.62 -5.13 -17.90
N ASN A 132 13.36 -5.20 -18.31
CA ASN A 132 12.29 -4.43 -17.70
C ASN A 132 11.63 -5.27 -16.58
N TYR A 133 11.68 -4.75 -15.37
CA TYR A 133 11.06 -5.39 -14.22
C TYR A 133 9.85 -4.62 -13.72
N LYS A 134 8.80 -5.36 -13.39
CA LYS A 134 7.63 -4.83 -12.70
C LYS A 134 7.32 -5.65 -11.47
N VAL A 135 6.87 -4.98 -10.43
CA VAL A 135 6.14 -5.62 -9.35
C VAL A 135 4.65 -5.60 -9.68
N VAL A 136 3.98 -6.71 -9.41
CA VAL A 136 2.54 -6.84 -9.53
C VAL A 136 2.00 -7.40 -8.23
N ILE A 137 1.07 -6.68 -7.63
CA ILE A 137 0.28 -7.10 -6.49
C ILE A 137 -1.15 -7.21 -7.01
N SER A 138 -1.70 -8.42 -6.95
CA SER A 138 -3.07 -8.70 -7.35
C SER A 138 -3.82 -9.25 -6.16
N ASN A 139 -4.88 -8.57 -5.74
CA ASN A 139 -5.78 -9.00 -4.69
C ASN A 139 -5.10 -9.34 -3.35
N GLN A 140 -4.14 -8.51 -2.91
CA GLN A 140 -3.53 -8.67 -1.59
C GLN A 140 -4.51 -8.16 -0.53
N LYS A 141 -5.00 -9.06 0.32
CA LYS A 141 -6.09 -8.81 1.25
C LYS A 141 -5.56 -8.22 2.56
N PHE A 142 -6.27 -7.26 3.12
CA PHE A 142 -6.13 -6.81 4.50
C PHE A 142 -7.51 -6.82 5.14
N SER A 143 -7.64 -7.40 6.33
CA SER A 143 -8.96 -7.66 6.92
C SER A 143 -8.87 -7.89 8.42
N ARG A 144 -10.01 -7.77 9.08
CA ARG A 144 -10.21 -8.11 10.49
C ARG A 144 -9.76 -9.52 10.81
N ALA A 145 -10.06 -10.47 9.92
CA ALA A 145 -9.70 -11.88 10.12
C ALA A 145 -8.18 -12.08 10.18
N ILE A 146 -7.45 -11.51 9.22
CA ILE A 146 -5.98 -11.57 9.14
C ILE A 146 -5.37 -10.97 10.42
N SER A 147 -5.80 -9.77 10.82
CA SER A 147 -5.29 -9.12 12.02
C SER A 147 -5.64 -9.88 13.32
N SER A 148 -6.80 -10.53 13.36
CA SER A 148 -7.19 -11.38 14.48
C SER A 148 -6.34 -12.65 14.55
N GLU A 149 -6.04 -13.27 13.41
CA GLU A 149 -5.16 -14.44 13.30
C GLU A 149 -3.70 -14.13 13.69
N MET A 150 -3.30 -12.86 13.61
CA MET A 150 -2.01 -12.36 14.12
C MET A 150 -2.01 -12.08 15.63
N GLY A 151 -3.04 -12.54 16.34
CA GLY A 151 -3.14 -12.46 17.79
C GLY A 151 -3.68 -11.14 18.33
N CYS A 152 -4.32 -10.31 17.50
CA CYS A 152 -4.85 -9.00 17.91
C CYS A 152 -6.37 -8.93 18.04
N LYS A 153 -7.03 -10.08 18.22
CA LYS A 153 -8.49 -10.16 18.28
C LYS A 153 -9.07 -9.27 19.39
N LYS A 154 -8.53 -9.36 20.61
CA LYS A 154 -9.04 -8.57 21.76
C LYS A 154 -8.87 -7.06 21.54
N TYR A 155 -7.75 -6.64 20.97
CA TYR A 155 -7.49 -5.23 20.68
C TYR A 155 -8.53 -4.68 19.69
N ILE A 156 -8.78 -5.42 18.60
CA ILE A 156 -9.75 -5.06 17.58
C ILE A 156 -11.14 -4.91 18.20
N GLU A 157 -11.59 -5.90 18.99
CA GLU A 157 -12.90 -5.86 19.66
C GLU A 157 -13.04 -4.63 20.58
N GLN A 158 -11.98 -4.26 21.31
CA GLN A 158 -11.99 -3.06 22.14
C GLN A 158 -12.08 -1.76 21.32
N MET A 159 -11.40 -1.69 20.17
CA MET A 159 -11.46 -0.53 19.29
C MET A 159 -12.85 -0.41 18.62
N GLU A 160 -13.43 -1.53 18.20
CA GLU A 160 -14.79 -1.60 17.67
C GLU A 160 -15.83 -1.14 18.72
N ASN A 161 -15.68 -1.58 19.97
CA ASN A 161 -16.53 -1.13 21.09
C ASN A 161 -16.40 0.38 21.39
N LYS A 162 -15.26 1.00 21.07
CA LYS A 162 -15.05 2.46 21.15
C LYS A 162 -15.61 3.21 19.93
N GLY A 163 -16.21 2.51 18.97
CA GLY A 163 -16.84 3.09 17.78
C GLY A 163 -15.90 3.24 16.57
N TYR A 164 -14.70 2.66 16.61
CA TYR A 164 -13.80 2.64 15.45
C TYR A 164 -14.13 1.47 14.52
N LYS A 165 -13.84 1.62 13.23
CA LYS A 165 -13.95 0.53 12.25
C LYS A 165 -12.58 0.04 11.81
N ILE A 166 -12.35 -1.26 11.82
CA ILE A 166 -11.14 -1.79 11.18
C ILE A 166 -11.24 -1.59 9.66
N LEU A 167 -10.18 -1.09 9.05
CA LEU A 167 -10.12 -0.89 7.61
C LEU A 167 -9.81 -2.24 6.93
N GLU A 168 -10.66 -2.61 5.97
CA GLU A 168 -10.58 -3.87 5.23
C GLU A 168 -10.69 -3.63 3.72
N GLY A 169 -10.12 -4.54 2.93
CA GLY A 169 -10.15 -4.48 1.47
C GLY A 169 -9.03 -5.30 0.82
N ASN A 170 -8.78 -5.01 -0.45
CA ASN A 170 -7.71 -5.61 -1.24
C ASN A 170 -6.87 -4.53 -1.92
N ILE A 171 -5.56 -4.78 -2.03
CA ILE A 171 -4.61 -3.97 -2.77
C ILE A 171 -4.40 -4.57 -4.16
N ASN A 172 -4.43 -3.72 -5.18
CA ASN A 172 -4.06 -4.01 -6.56
C ASN A 172 -3.10 -2.93 -7.06
N LEU A 173 -1.93 -3.34 -7.54
CA LEU A 173 -0.87 -2.41 -7.93
C LEU A 173 0.07 -3.04 -8.95
N SER A 174 0.46 -2.28 -9.97
CA SER A 174 1.52 -2.65 -10.90
C SER A 174 2.46 -1.48 -11.10
N LEU A 175 3.74 -1.68 -10.79
CA LEU A 175 4.75 -0.63 -10.81
C LEU A 175 6.04 -1.12 -11.44
N LYS A 176 6.81 -0.19 -12.02
CA LYS A 176 8.18 -0.48 -12.42
C LYS A 176 9.07 -0.63 -11.19
N ILE A 177 10.02 -1.55 -11.27
CA ILE A 177 11.12 -1.63 -10.31
C ILE A 177 12.30 -0.84 -10.86
N VAL A 178 12.90 -0.01 -10.03
CA VAL A 178 14.16 0.69 -10.31
C VAL A 178 15.21 0.29 -9.27
N GLU A 179 16.47 0.28 -9.68
CA GLU A 179 17.63 0.08 -8.79
C GLU A 179 17.98 1.35 -8.00
#